data_AF-A0A5J5W2A1-F1
#
_entry.id   AF-A0A5J5W2A1-F1
#
_cell.length_a   1.000
_cell.length_b   1.000
_cell.length_c   1.000
_cell.angle_alpha   90.00
_cell.angle_beta   90.00
_cell.angle_gamma   90.00
#
_symmetry.space_group_name_H-M   'P 1'
#
loop_
_entity.id
_entity.type
_entity.pdbx_description
1 polymer ?
#
loop_
_entity_poly.entity_id
_entity_poly.type
_entity_poly.pdbx_seq_one_letter_code
_entity_poly.pdbx_strand_id
1 'polypeptide(L)'
;MTEKQLFEYSRYNVSSLKYLSLYKLTELRVIWSAPIQVEYFANLTELVVHSCRRLIYIFSPTIARNFPQMRRLNIYVCEELEQIIEKEQTPSQHQLQPICFPNLSSITIISCVNLRCLFPITLAHGGLPKLYRLELEDIPLLEQVFEEDESNVSKDEEEVIHLPRLTHLKLDWLPYLMSFSPLGSHFIFPSLTDLRVKDCPNIYTRFSVDSKDSVHAKTQVSQSVDEIIVEESATAPEIAWPIGSDIYWWNGEGGEDESDFEY
;
A
#
# COMPACT_ATOMS: atom_id res chain seq x y z
N MET A 1 24.51 -15.04 16.26
CA MET A 1 23.91 -13.70 16.42
C MET A 1 22.45 -13.96 16.75
N THR A 2 22.04 -13.76 17.99
CA THR A 2 20.71 -14.14 18.47
C THR A 2 19.68 -13.12 17.99
N GLU A 3 18.77 -13.55 17.11
CA GLU A 3 17.59 -12.79 16.74
C GLU A 3 16.74 -12.55 17.99
N LYS A 4 16.58 -11.30 18.42
CA LYS A 4 15.69 -10.96 19.53
C LYS A 4 14.27 -10.85 18.99
N GLN A 5 13.42 -11.77 19.41
CA GLN A 5 12.00 -11.86 19.04
C GLN A 5 11.14 -11.21 20.14
N LEU A 6 10.04 -10.56 19.76
CA LEU A 6 9.18 -9.85 20.72
C LEU A 6 8.27 -10.81 21.53
N PHE A 7 7.77 -11.84 20.87
CA PHE A 7 6.82 -12.79 21.45
C PHE A 7 7.46 -14.17 21.57
N GLU A 8 8.19 -14.40 22.67
CA GLU A 8 8.70 -15.73 23.02
C GLU A 8 7.58 -16.62 23.61
N TYR A 9 7.47 -17.84 23.09
CA TYR A 9 6.54 -18.95 23.37
C TYR A 9 5.50 -18.84 24.52
N SER A 10 4.24 -19.09 24.13
CA SER A 10 3.11 -19.73 24.84
C SER A 10 2.62 -19.20 26.20
N ARG A 11 3.19 -18.14 26.77
CA ARG A 11 2.75 -17.64 28.09
C ARG A 11 1.71 -16.52 28.08
N TYR A 12 1.42 -15.93 26.92
CA TYR A 12 0.50 -14.79 26.82
C TYR A 12 -0.61 -15.10 25.80
N ASN A 13 -1.83 -15.31 26.30
CA ASN A 13 -3.02 -15.35 25.44
C ASN A 13 -3.35 -13.91 25.02
N VAL A 14 -2.85 -13.48 23.87
CA VAL A 14 -3.10 -12.14 23.31
C VAL A 14 -4.29 -12.08 22.37
N SER A 15 -5.16 -13.10 22.39
CA SER A 15 -6.35 -13.17 21.53
C SER A 15 -7.34 -12.02 21.72
N SER A 16 -7.28 -11.27 22.82
CA SER A 16 -8.10 -10.06 23.03
C SER A 16 -7.43 -8.77 22.56
N LEU A 17 -6.17 -8.83 22.13
CA LEU A 17 -5.39 -7.66 21.73
C LEU A 17 -5.95 -7.06 20.45
N LYS A 18 -6.38 -5.80 20.53
CA LYS A 18 -6.90 -5.03 19.40
C LYS A 18 -5.91 -4.00 18.88
N TYR A 19 -5.07 -3.47 19.76
CA TYR A 19 -4.10 -2.44 19.44
C TYR A 19 -2.72 -2.90 19.89
N LEU A 20 -1.74 -2.86 18.97
CA LEU A 20 -0.34 -3.16 19.25
C LEU A 20 0.52 -1.98 18.77
N SER A 21 1.25 -1.36 19.70
CA SER A 21 2.22 -0.31 19.39
C SER A 21 3.63 -0.76 19.78
N LEU A 22 4.55 -0.66 18.82
CA LEU A 22 5.96 -1.02 18.95
C LEU A 22 6.80 0.25 18.78
N TYR A 23 7.43 0.70 19.87
CA TYR A 23 8.12 1.99 19.90
C TYR A 23 9.60 1.84 20.28
N LYS A 24 10.50 2.37 19.43
CA LYS A 24 11.96 2.45 19.65
C LYS A 24 12.62 1.11 19.98
N LEU A 25 12.14 0.01 19.39
CA LEU A 25 12.72 -1.32 19.54
C LEU A 25 13.86 -1.51 18.55
N THR A 26 15.01 -0.88 18.79
CA THR A 26 16.12 -0.77 17.82
C THR A 26 16.79 -2.10 17.46
N GLU A 27 16.57 -3.15 18.24
CA GLU A 27 17.11 -4.49 17.97
C GLU A 27 16.07 -5.44 17.34
N LEU A 28 14.81 -5.01 17.21
CA LEU A 28 13.73 -5.83 16.66
C LEU A 28 13.92 -6.00 15.16
N ARG A 29 14.07 -7.24 14.71
CA ARG A 29 14.19 -7.60 13.29
C ARG A 29 12.92 -8.14 12.68
N VAL A 30 12.09 -8.79 13.49
CA VAL A 30 10.86 -9.48 13.08
C VAL A 30 9.82 -9.33 14.18
N ILE A 31 8.59 -8.94 13.83
CA ILE A 31 7.49 -8.81 14.79
C ILE A 31 6.90 -10.19 15.13
N TRP A 32 6.63 -11.00 14.11
CA TRP A 32 5.89 -12.26 14.22
C TRP A 32 6.80 -13.47 13.98
N SER A 33 6.85 -14.42 14.91
CA SER A 33 7.58 -15.68 14.72
C SER A 33 6.63 -16.85 14.41
N ALA A 34 6.92 -17.56 13.31
CA ALA A 34 6.26 -18.81 12.93
C ALA A 34 6.68 -19.96 13.89
N PRO A 35 5.85 -21.02 14.10
CA PRO A 35 4.70 -21.41 13.28
C PRO A 35 3.31 -21.19 13.90
N ILE A 36 3.18 -20.61 15.10
CA ILE A 36 1.98 -20.83 15.95
C ILE A 36 1.19 -19.54 16.30
N GLN A 37 1.57 -18.34 15.81
CA GLN A 37 0.98 -17.09 16.32
C GLN A 37 -0.30 -16.56 15.64
N VAL A 38 -0.76 -17.24 14.59
CA VAL A 38 -1.91 -16.84 13.77
C VAL A 38 -3.20 -16.68 14.58
N GLU A 39 -3.52 -17.62 15.48
CA GLU A 39 -4.77 -17.56 16.26
C GLU A 39 -4.75 -16.49 17.34
N TYR A 40 -3.56 -16.07 17.79
CA TYR A 40 -3.42 -15.14 18.90
C TYR A 40 -3.64 -13.68 18.53
N PHE A 41 -3.52 -13.31 17.25
CA PHE A 41 -3.69 -11.93 16.81
C PHE A 41 -4.89 -11.73 15.87
N ALA A 42 -5.80 -12.72 15.81
CA ALA A 42 -6.98 -12.66 14.95
C ALA A 42 -7.89 -11.43 15.22
N ASN A 43 -7.84 -10.88 16.43
CA ASN A 43 -8.61 -9.70 16.84
C ASN A 43 -7.83 -8.38 16.75
N LEU A 44 -6.58 -8.40 16.30
CA LEU A 44 -5.79 -7.18 16.15
C LEU A 44 -6.40 -6.29 15.07
N THR A 45 -6.78 -5.08 15.45
CA THR A 45 -7.38 -4.07 14.59
C THR A 45 -6.40 -2.99 14.18
N GLU A 46 -5.37 -2.75 14.97
CA GLU A 46 -4.42 -1.67 14.72
C GLU A 46 -3.00 -2.06 15.12
N LEU A 47 -2.07 -1.79 14.21
CA LEU A 47 -0.64 -1.96 14.40
C LEU A 47 0.07 -0.63 14.15
N VAL A 48 0.76 -0.15 15.18
CA VAL A 48 1.64 1.03 15.10
C VAL A 48 3.09 0.57 15.31
N VAL A 49 3.97 0.91 14.37
CA VAL A 49 5.41 0.60 14.47
C VAL A 49 6.19 1.90 14.29
N HIS A 50 6.91 2.33 15.32
CA HIS A 50 7.58 3.62 15.33
C HIS A 50 9.02 3.49 15.81
N SER A 51 9.98 3.94 14.98
CA SER A 51 11.42 3.92 15.30
C SER A 51 12.01 2.51 15.56
N CYS A 52 11.47 1.47 14.93
CA CYS A 52 12.01 0.11 14.97
C CYS A 52 13.04 -0.08 13.84
N ARG A 53 14.21 0.55 13.99
CA ARG A 53 15.18 0.77 12.89
C ARG A 53 15.75 -0.46 12.21
N ARG A 54 15.77 -1.63 12.89
CA ARG A 54 16.29 -2.90 12.35
C ARG A 54 15.22 -3.84 11.81
N LEU A 55 13.96 -3.39 11.76
CA LEU A 55 12.85 -4.19 11.30
C LEU A 55 12.89 -4.28 9.77
N ILE A 56 12.94 -5.50 9.22
CA ILE A 56 13.15 -5.73 7.78
C ILE A 56 11.82 -5.87 7.02
N TYR A 57 10.82 -6.48 7.66
CA TYR A 57 9.46 -6.63 7.14
C TYR A 57 8.41 -6.60 8.25
N ILE A 58 7.16 -6.29 7.91
CA ILE A 58 6.05 -6.30 8.88
C ILE A 58 5.43 -7.69 8.96
N PHE A 59 5.05 -8.28 7.83
CA PHE A 59 4.36 -9.56 7.77
C PHE A 59 5.13 -10.56 6.91
N SER A 60 5.15 -11.83 7.31
CA SER A 60 5.40 -12.90 6.35
C SER A 60 4.10 -13.26 5.61
N PRO A 61 4.14 -13.89 4.43
CA PRO A 61 2.93 -14.26 3.67
C PRO A 61 1.93 -15.08 4.47
N THR A 62 2.40 -16.04 5.28
CA THR A 62 1.57 -16.85 6.18
C THR A 62 0.87 -16.00 7.23
N ILE A 63 1.56 -15.00 7.77
CA ILE A 63 1.03 -14.15 8.82
C ILE A 63 0.05 -13.11 8.24
N ALA A 64 0.34 -12.55 7.08
CA ALA A 64 -0.53 -11.58 6.39
C ALA A 64 -1.93 -12.15 6.11
N ARG A 65 -2.05 -13.45 5.82
CA ARG A 65 -3.32 -14.17 5.63
C ARG A 65 -4.20 -14.24 6.89
N ASN A 66 -3.67 -13.89 8.07
CA ASN A 66 -4.28 -14.19 9.36
C ASN A 66 -4.63 -12.95 10.20
N PHE A 67 -4.83 -11.81 9.54
CA PHE A 67 -5.25 -10.56 10.16
C PHE A 67 -6.62 -10.08 9.67
N PRO A 68 -7.69 -10.88 9.87
CA PRO A 68 -9.00 -10.54 9.32
C PRO A 68 -9.60 -9.27 9.92
N GLN A 69 -9.23 -8.88 11.15
CA GLN A 69 -9.78 -7.70 11.83
C GLN A 69 -8.93 -6.43 11.69
N MET A 70 -7.75 -6.51 11.05
CA MET A 70 -6.85 -5.37 10.90
C MET A 70 -7.54 -4.25 10.12
N ARG A 71 -7.49 -3.04 10.65
CA ARG A 71 -8.10 -1.81 10.13
C ARG A 71 -7.07 -0.74 9.84
N ARG A 72 -6.00 -0.68 10.62
CA ARG A 72 -4.98 0.36 10.54
C ARG A 72 -3.57 -0.19 10.65
N LEU A 73 -2.73 0.25 9.73
CA LEU A 73 -1.31 -0.04 9.72
C LEU A 73 -0.54 1.29 9.62
N ASN A 74 0.12 1.65 10.71
CA ASN A 74 0.83 2.91 10.83
C ASN A 74 2.31 2.64 11.10
N ILE A 75 3.20 3.09 10.22
CA ILE A 75 4.63 2.78 10.28
C ILE A 75 5.42 4.08 10.14
N TYR A 76 6.31 4.33 11.09
CA TYR A 76 7.06 5.58 11.18
C TYR A 76 8.54 5.30 11.47
N VAL A 77 9.43 5.90 10.68
CA VAL A 77 10.87 5.95 10.99
C VAL A 77 11.49 4.54 11.15
N CYS A 78 11.20 3.64 10.22
CA CYS A 78 11.76 2.28 10.19
C CYS A 78 12.82 2.18 9.08
N GLU A 79 14.08 2.40 9.43
CA GLU A 79 15.18 2.61 8.48
C GLU A 79 15.52 1.36 7.64
N GLU A 80 15.63 0.17 8.23
CA GLU A 80 15.93 -1.09 7.51
C GLU A 80 14.69 -1.78 6.92
N LEU A 81 13.51 -1.15 6.96
CA LEU A 81 12.27 -1.75 6.43
C LEU A 81 12.31 -1.72 4.90
N GLU A 82 12.44 -2.90 4.27
CA GLU A 82 12.54 -3.01 2.82
C GLU A 82 11.20 -3.30 2.14
N GLN A 83 10.29 -3.98 2.86
CA GLN A 83 9.01 -4.47 2.35
C GLN A 83 7.98 -4.62 3.46
N ILE A 84 6.69 -4.41 3.17
CA ILE A 84 5.63 -4.63 4.17
C ILE A 84 5.37 -6.13 4.36
N ILE A 85 5.36 -6.87 3.25
CA ILE A 85 5.18 -8.33 3.24
C ILE A 85 6.48 -8.93 2.69
N GLU A 86 7.07 -9.87 3.43
CA GLU A 86 8.27 -10.59 3.01
C GLU A 86 8.00 -11.40 1.72
N LYS A 87 8.90 -11.30 0.74
CA LYS A 87 8.88 -12.16 -0.46
C LYS A 87 9.10 -13.64 -0.09
N GLU A 88 8.24 -14.51 -0.62
CA GLU A 88 8.28 -15.95 -0.33
C GLU A 88 9.52 -16.59 -1.02
N GLN A 89 10.49 -17.10 -0.25
CA GLN A 89 11.75 -17.65 -0.81
C GLN A 89 11.59 -19.07 -1.39
N THR A 90 10.48 -19.75 -1.12
CA THR A 90 10.23 -21.12 -1.60
C THR A 90 8.78 -21.32 -2.02
N PRO A 91 8.51 -21.91 -3.19
CA PRO A 91 7.15 -22.20 -3.60
C PRO A 91 6.54 -23.29 -2.71
N SER A 92 5.67 -22.88 -1.80
CA SER A 92 4.97 -23.78 -0.87
C SER A 92 3.53 -24.03 -1.33
N GLN A 93 2.92 -25.13 -0.85
CA GLN A 93 1.52 -25.46 -1.16
C GLN A 93 0.52 -24.36 -0.75
N HIS A 94 0.92 -23.41 0.10
CA HIS A 94 0.12 -22.26 0.50
C HIS A 94 0.11 -21.10 -0.52
N GLN A 95 0.90 -21.17 -1.61
CA GLN A 95 0.90 -20.21 -2.72
C GLN A 95 -0.48 -20.01 -3.36
N LEU A 96 -1.39 -20.95 -3.18
CA LEU A 96 -2.71 -20.92 -3.81
C LEU A 96 -3.70 -19.97 -3.12
N GLN A 97 -3.41 -19.51 -1.90
CA GLN A 97 -4.31 -18.56 -1.21
C GLN A 97 -3.79 -17.13 -1.35
N PRO A 98 -4.58 -16.23 -1.99
CA PRO A 98 -4.21 -14.83 -2.10
C PRO A 98 -4.15 -14.20 -0.71
N ILE A 99 -3.18 -13.31 -0.50
CA ILE A 99 -3.13 -12.49 0.71
C ILE A 99 -4.24 -11.46 0.63
N CYS A 100 -5.02 -11.31 1.71
CA CYS A 100 -6.08 -10.32 1.79
C CYS A 100 -6.15 -9.69 3.18
N PHE A 101 -6.46 -8.40 3.21
CA PHE A 101 -6.76 -7.65 4.42
C PHE A 101 -8.21 -7.11 4.33
N PRO A 102 -9.21 -7.93 4.65
CA PRO A 102 -10.61 -7.65 4.34
C PRO A 102 -11.20 -6.45 5.10
N ASN A 103 -10.54 -6.02 6.18
CA ASN A 103 -10.95 -4.88 6.99
C ASN A 103 -9.96 -3.71 6.99
N LEU A 104 -8.82 -3.83 6.29
CA LEU A 104 -7.80 -2.78 6.31
C LEU A 104 -8.35 -1.55 5.59
N SER A 105 -8.36 -0.45 6.32
CA SER A 105 -9.01 0.80 5.93
C SER A 105 -8.05 1.98 5.86
N SER A 106 -6.98 1.96 6.66
CA SER A 106 -5.99 3.04 6.68
C SER A 106 -4.58 2.46 6.68
N ILE A 107 -3.73 3.02 5.83
CA ILE A 107 -2.30 2.73 5.78
C ILE A 107 -1.56 4.05 5.76
N THR A 108 -0.69 4.27 6.73
CA THR A 108 0.17 5.45 6.82
C THR A 108 1.61 4.99 7.01
N ILE A 109 2.50 5.38 6.10
CA ILE A 109 3.92 5.05 6.15
C ILE A 109 4.73 6.33 5.98
N ILE A 110 5.56 6.67 6.96
CA ILE A 110 6.34 7.90 6.96
C ILE A 110 7.81 7.62 7.30
N SER A 111 8.74 8.25 6.56
CA SER A 111 10.19 8.22 6.85
C SER A 111 10.79 6.80 6.91
N CYS A 112 10.34 5.90 6.04
CA CYS A 112 10.84 4.52 5.93
C CYS A 112 11.80 4.40 4.74
N VAL A 113 13.06 4.84 4.94
CA VAL A 113 13.96 5.21 3.85
C VAL A 113 14.41 4.08 2.92
N ASN A 114 14.33 2.80 3.34
CA ASN A 114 14.69 1.65 2.51
C ASN A 114 13.49 0.90 1.91
N LEU A 115 12.26 1.37 2.12
CA LEU A 115 11.07 0.71 1.59
C LEU A 115 10.99 0.94 0.08
N ARG A 116 11.00 -0.15 -0.71
CA ARG A 116 11.03 -0.08 -2.19
C ARG A 116 9.67 -0.30 -2.85
N CYS A 117 8.80 -1.06 -2.19
CA CYS A 117 7.42 -1.31 -2.62
C CYS A 117 6.51 -1.52 -1.39
N LEU A 118 5.20 -1.33 -1.55
CA LEU A 118 4.25 -1.62 -0.47
C LEU A 118 3.69 -3.04 -0.58
N PHE A 119 3.03 -3.35 -1.69
CA PHE A 119 2.31 -4.61 -1.86
C PHE A 119 2.50 -5.17 -3.28
N PRO A 120 2.46 -6.50 -3.45
CA PRO A 120 2.25 -7.07 -4.76
C PRO A 120 0.89 -6.65 -5.33
N ILE A 121 0.80 -6.49 -6.64
CA ILE A 121 -0.41 -6.06 -7.35
C ILE A 121 -1.58 -7.01 -7.10
N THR A 122 -1.32 -8.27 -6.78
CA THR A 122 -2.34 -9.24 -6.39
C THR A 122 -3.19 -8.80 -5.19
N LEU A 123 -2.68 -7.98 -4.27
CA LEU A 123 -3.51 -7.40 -3.20
C LEU A 123 -4.50 -6.36 -3.71
N ALA A 124 -4.20 -5.67 -4.81
CA ALA A 124 -5.12 -4.72 -5.43
C ALA A 124 -6.31 -5.43 -6.11
N HIS A 125 -6.16 -6.72 -6.47
CA HIS A 125 -7.21 -7.59 -7.00
C HIS A 125 -8.18 -8.08 -5.92
N GLY A 126 -8.77 -7.14 -5.17
CA GLY A 126 -9.80 -7.43 -4.16
C GLY A 126 -9.26 -7.80 -2.77
N GLY A 127 -7.94 -7.81 -2.56
CA GLY A 127 -7.33 -8.02 -1.25
C GLY A 127 -7.49 -6.83 -0.29
N LEU A 128 -7.83 -5.64 -0.79
CA LEU A 128 -7.98 -4.39 -0.03
C LEU A 128 -9.37 -3.75 -0.20
N PRO A 129 -10.48 -4.48 0.04
CA PRO A 129 -11.83 -4.03 -0.33
C PRO A 129 -12.36 -2.86 0.50
N LYS A 130 -11.71 -2.54 1.63
CA LYS A 130 -12.10 -1.48 2.56
C LYS A 130 -11.09 -0.35 2.68
N LEU A 131 -10.04 -0.36 1.85
CA LEU A 131 -9.02 0.67 1.91
C LEU A 131 -9.64 2.03 1.60
N TYR A 132 -9.56 2.93 2.58
CA TYR A 132 -10.14 4.27 2.57
C TYR A 132 -9.05 5.33 2.50
N ARG A 133 -7.92 5.12 3.19
CA ARG A 133 -6.80 6.05 3.25
C ARG A 133 -5.47 5.35 2.98
N LEU A 134 -4.68 5.93 2.08
CA LEU A 134 -3.30 5.54 1.81
C LEU A 134 -2.42 6.80 1.83
N GLU A 135 -1.53 6.88 2.80
CA GLU A 135 -0.60 8.01 2.97
C GLU A 135 0.84 7.52 3.02
N LEU A 136 1.64 8.02 2.07
CA LEU A 136 3.07 7.74 1.94
C LEU A 136 3.82 9.06 1.96
N GLU A 137 4.74 9.21 2.91
CA GLU A 137 5.51 10.44 3.07
C GLU A 137 6.99 10.15 3.38
N ASP A 138 7.90 10.85 2.70
CA ASP A 138 9.35 10.73 2.97
C ASP A 138 9.85 9.28 2.85
N ILE A 139 9.54 8.63 1.73
CA ILE A 139 9.97 7.25 1.41
C ILE A 139 10.86 7.31 0.18
N PRO A 140 12.13 7.77 0.33
CA PRO A 140 12.98 8.12 -0.80
C PRO A 140 13.26 6.96 -1.75
N LEU A 141 13.33 5.71 -1.30
CA LEU A 141 13.62 4.56 -2.17
C LEU A 141 12.38 3.84 -2.70
N LEU A 142 11.17 4.38 -2.47
CA LEU A 142 9.94 3.78 -3.00
C LEU A 142 9.95 3.89 -4.53
N GLU A 143 9.98 2.76 -5.22
CA GLU A 143 9.99 2.70 -6.68
C GLU A 143 8.57 2.56 -7.23
N GLN A 144 7.74 1.73 -6.60
CA GLN A 144 6.35 1.48 -6.98
C GLN A 144 5.46 1.31 -5.74
N VAL A 145 4.20 1.77 -5.78
CA VAL A 145 3.25 1.50 -4.68
C VAL A 145 2.81 0.03 -4.74
N PHE A 146 2.32 -0.41 -5.90
CA PHE A 146 2.03 -1.82 -6.18
C PHE A 146 3.10 -2.39 -7.12
N GLU A 147 3.76 -3.47 -6.71
CA GLU A 147 4.76 -4.16 -7.54
C GLU A 147 4.16 -5.33 -8.33
N GLU A 148 4.75 -5.64 -9.48
CA GLU A 148 4.35 -6.79 -10.29
C GLU A 148 4.74 -8.11 -9.61
N ASP A 149 3.88 -9.14 -9.72
CA ASP A 149 4.24 -10.49 -9.29
C ASP A 149 5.00 -11.21 -10.42
N GLU A 150 6.05 -11.96 -10.06
CA GLU A 150 6.89 -12.73 -11.01
C GLU A 150 6.13 -13.83 -11.79
N SER A 151 4.82 -14.01 -11.56
CA SER A 151 4.05 -15.16 -12.00
C SER A 151 3.09 -14.94 -13.19
N ASN A 152 2.99 -13.73 -13.76
CA ASN A 152 2.07 -13.51 -14.89
C ASN A 152 2.72 -12.97 -16.17
N VAL A 153 2.29 -13.64 -17.24
CA VAL A 153 2.61 -13.53 -18.66
C VAL A 153 2.23 -12.15 -19.21
N SER A 154 2.99 -11.68 -20.20
CA SER A 154 2.69 -10.53 -21.07
C SER A 154 1.19 -10.33 -21.27
N LYS A 155 0.62 -9.30 -20.62
CA LYS A 155 -0.75 -8.88 -20.89
C LYS A 155 -0.70 -7.86 -22.03
N ASP A 156 -1.21 -8.26 -23.18
CA ASP A 156 -1.40 -7.38 -24.34
C ASP A 156 -2.58 -6.38 -24.12
N GLU A 157 -3.30 -6.50 -22.99
CA GLU A 157 -4.50 -5.73 -22.68
C GLU A 157 -4.36 -4.97 -21.34
N GLU A 158 -4.94 -3.77 -21.28
CA GLU A 158 -4.98 -2.92 -20.09
C GLU A 158 -5.79 -3.61 -18.96
N GLU A 159 -5.19 -3.78 -17.79
CA GLU A 159 -5.85 -4.38 -16.62
C GLU A 159 -6.48 -3.29 -15.75
N VAL A 160 -7.82 -3.25 -15.72
CA VAL A 160 -8.57 -2.29 -14.89
C VAL A 160 -8.74 -2.82 -13.47
N ILE A 161 -8.28 -2.03 -12.50
CA ILE A 161 -8.31 -2.34 -11.07
C ILE A 161 -9.09 -1.25 -10.33
N HIS A 162 -9.99 -1.65 -9.44
CA HIS A 162 -10.78 -0.72 -8.64
C HIS A 162 -10.36 -0.75 -7.17
N LEU A 163 -10.12 0.43 -6.60
CA LEU A 163 -10.11 0.63 -5.13
C LEU A 163 -11.33 1.50 -4.77
N PRO A 164 -12.54 0.90 -4.72
CA PRO A 164 -13.79 1.64 -4.76
C PRO A 164 -14.08 2.50 -3.53
N ARG A 165 -13.33 2.31 -2.43
CA ARG A 165 -13.52 3.01 -1.16
C ARG A 165 -12.39 3.97 -0.83
N LEU A 166 -11.35 4.04 -1.65
CA LEU A 166 -10.23 4.94 -1.41
C LEU A 166 -10.73 6.38 -1.57
N THR A 167 -10.70 7.16 -0.50
CA THR A 167 -11.13 8.56 -0.45
C THR A 167 -9.94 9.51 -0.32
N HIS A 168 -8.87 9.06 0.35
CA HIS A 168 -7.66 9.84 0.60
C HIS A 168 -6.43 9.10 0.06
N LEU A 169 -5.75 9.71 -0.92
CA LEU A 169 -4.48 9.24 -1.46
C LEU A 169 -3.45 10.36 -1.37
N LYS A 170 -2.43 10.17 -0.54
CA LYS A 170 -1.33 11.11 -0.36
C LYS A 170 0.00 10.44 -0.68
N LEU A 171 0.74 11.04 -1.61
CA LEU A 171 2.07 10.66 -2.05
C LEU A 171 2.97 11.89 -1.94
N ASP A 172 3.75 11.98 -0.88
CA ASP A 172 4.51 13.19 -0.51
C ASP A 172 6.00 12.87 -0.37
N TRP A 173 6.88 13.67 -0.99
CA TRP A 173 8.34 13.52 -0.87
C TRP A 173 8.83 12.11 -1.24
N LEU A 174 8.48 11.66 -2.45
CA LEU A 174 8.84 10.34 -2.99
C LEU A 174 9.73 10.50 -4.24
N PRO A 175 11.01 10.92 -4.07
CA PRO A 175 11.88 11.30 -5.18
C PRO A 175 12.15 10.18 -6.20
N TYR A 176 12.14 8.90 -5.81
CA TYR A 176 12.36 7.77 -6.72
C TYR A 176 11.09 7.03 -7.11
N LEU A 177 9.90 7.53 -6.72
CA LEU A 177 8.64 6.91 -7.12
C LEU A 177 8.49 7.04 -8.63
N MET A 178 8.53 5.89 -9.30
CA MET A 178 8.42 5.78 -10.75
C MET A 178 6.96 5.66 -11.17
N SER A 179 6.20 4.77 -10.53
CA SER A 179 4.79 4.57 -10.85
C SER A 179 3.97 4.14 -9.63
N PHE A 180 2.67 4.40 -9.67
CA PHE A 180 1.73 3.87 -8.68
C PHE A 180 1.57 2.35 -8.82
N SER A 181 1.67 1.81 -10.03
CA SER A 181 1.40 0.41 -10.35
C SER A 181 2.28 -0.08 -11.49
N PRO A 182 2.29 -1.40 -11.77
CA PRO A 182 2.96 -1.95 -12.94
C PRO A 182 2.42 -1.38 -14.24
N LEU A 183 3.22 -1.56 -15.30
CA LEU A 183 2.92 -1.12 -16.65
C LEU A 183 1.71 -1.89 -17.21
N GLY A 184 0.77 -1.18 -17.84
CA GLY A 184 -0.46 -1.76 -18.37
C GLY A 184 -1.60 -1.85 -17.35
N SER A 185 -1.39 -1.42 -16.10
CA SER A 185 -2.46 -1.34 -15.11
C SER A 185 -3.15 0.02 -15.10
N HIS A 186 -4.47 -0.01 -14.94
CA HIS A 186 -5.34 1.16 -14.82
C HIS A 186 -6.14 1.09 -13.52
N PHE A 187 -5.74 1.92 -12.55
CA PHE A 187 -6.48 2.06 -11.31
C PHE A 187 -7.59 3.10 -11.44
N ILE A 188 -8.77 2.75 -10.91
CA ILE A 188 -9.95 3.64 -10.82
C ILE A 188 -10.35 3.78 -9.35
N PHE A 189 -10.45 5.03 -8.91
CA PHE A 189 -10.84 5.46 -7.57
C PHE A 189 -12.16 6.26 -7.66
N PRO A 190 -13.32 5.58 -7.70
CA PRO A 190 -14.62 6.23 -7.89
C PRO A 190 -15.10 7.05 -6.69
N SER A 191 -14.46 6.90 -5.52
CA SER A 191 -14.81 7.60 -4.29
C SER A 191 -13.69 8.53 -3.79
N LEU A 192 -12.65 8.75 -4.60
CA LEU A 192 -11.53 9.59 -4.18
C LEU A 192 -12.02 11.03 -4.04
N THR A 193 -11.72 11.68 -2.93
CA THR A 193 -12.07 13.07 -2.67
C THR A 193 -10.84 13.91 -2.35
N ASP A 194 -9.73 13.28 -1.98
CA ASP A 194 -8.46 13.92 -1.66
C ASP A 194 -7.33 13.19 -2.39
N LEU A 195 -6.75 13.86 -3.38
CA LEU A 195 -5.55 13.41 -4.08
C LEU A 195 -4.45 14.44 -3.89
N ARG A 196 -3.35 13.97 -3.29
CA ARG A 196 -2.13 14.74 -3.17
C ARG A 196 -0.94 13.95 -3.71
N VAL A 197 -0.26 14.52 -4.68
CA VAL A 197 1.02 14.05 -5.19
C VAL A 197 1.98 15.23 -5.12
N LYS A 198 2.92 15.21 -4.20
CA LYS A 198 3.82 16.34 -3.96
C LYS A 198 5.27 15.88 -3.91
N ASP A 199 6.16 16.63 -4.56
CA ASP A 199 7.59 16.35 -4.53
C ASP A 199 7.91 14.89 -4.97
N CYS A 200 7.22 14.44 -6.03
CA CYS A 200 7.37 13.13 -6.67
C CYS A 200 7.87 13.27 -8.13
N PRO A 201 9.07 13.83 -8.36
CA PRO A 201 9.51 14.29 -9.70
C PRO A 201 9.65 13.20 -10.77
N ASN A 202 9.84 11.93 -10.37
CA ASN A 202 10.06 10.82 -11.29
C ASN A 202 8.79 10.02 -11.63
N ILE A 203 7.63 10.40 -11.06
CA ILE A 203 6.39 9.66 -11.26
C ILE A 203 5.87 9.84 -12.69
N TYR A 204 5.68 8.73 -13.41
CA TYR A 204 5.12 8.71 -14.76
C TYR A 204 3.69 8.14 -14.84
N THR A 205 3.08 7.81 -13.70
CA THR A 205 1.65 7.52 -13.62
C THR A 205 0.85 8.77 -13.99
N ARG A 206 -0.03 8.63 -14.98
CA ARG A 206 -0.99 9.67 -15.35
C ARG A 206 -2.17 9.64 -14.40
N PHE A 207 -2.40 10.76 -13.72
CA PHE A 207 -3.61 11.00 -12.96
C PHE A 207 -4.60 11.82 -13.79
N SER A 208 -5.87 11.44 -13.75
CA SER A 208 -6.97 12.20 -14.37
C SER A 208 -8.28 12.00 -13.63
N VAL A 209 -9.25 12.88 -13.85
CA VAL A 209 -10.64 12.75 -13.37
C VAL A 209 -11.54 12.65 -14.59
N ASP A 210 -12.43 11.66 -14.61
CA ASP A 210 -13.43 11.51 -15.69
C ASP A 210 -14.70 12.33 -15.41
N SER A 211 -15.65 12.28 -16.35
CA SER A 211 -16.93 12.99 -16.22
C SER A 211 -17.89 12.40 -15.18
N LYS A 212 -17.45 11.40 -14.40
CA LYS A 212 -18.19 10.79 -13.29
C LYS A 212 -17.48 11.05 -11.96
N ASP A 213 -16.58 12.03 -11.91
CA ASP A 213 -15.73 12.37 -10.76
C ASP A 213 -14.87 11.20 -10.26
N SER A 214 -14.66 10.16 -11.09
CA SER A 214 -13.78 9.06 -10.74
C SER A 214 -12.34 9.47 -11.06
N VAL A 215 -11.42 9.20 -10.13
CA VAL A 215 -9.99 9.46 -10.34
C VAL A 215 -9.33 8.23 -10.94
N HIS A 216 -8.52 8.44 -11.97
CA HIS A 216 -7.81 7.40 -12.71
C HIS A 216 -6.31 7.55 -12.45
N ALA A 217 -5.62 6.43 -12.25
CA ALA A 217 -4.16 6.35 -12.24
C ALA A 217 -3.73 5.30 -13.28
N LYS A 218 -3.16 5.76 -14.39
CA LYS A 218 -2.74 4.92 -15.51
C LYS A 218 -1.23 4.89 -15.65
N THR A 219 -0.67 3.69 -15.75
CA THR A 219 0.76 3.47 -16.01
C THR A 219 0.90 2.80 -17.38
N GLN A 220 1.28 3.55 -18.41
CA GLN A 220 1.36 3.06 -19.79
C GLN A 220 2.67 3.49 -20.46
N VAL A 221 3.13 2.72 -21.44
CA VAL A 221 4.27 3.13 -22.28
C VAL A 221 3.77 4.26 -23.16
N SER A 222 4.36 5.44 -23.02
CA SER A 222 4.09 6.54 -23.95
C SER A 222 4.51 6.12 -25.35
N GLN A 223 3.54 5.78 -26.20
CA GLN A 223 3.70 5.95 -27.63
C GLN A 223 3.76 7.47 -27.92
N SER A 224 4.61 7.82 -28.87
CA SER A 224 5.12 9.16 -29.16
C SER A 224 4.06 10.27 -29.31
N VAL A 225 4.53 11.49 -29.11
CA VAL A 225 3.91 12.75 -29.55
C VAL A 225 3.57 12.65 -31.04
N ASP A 226 2.33 12.26 -31.36
CA ASP A 226 1.59 12.47 -32.62
C ASP A 226 0.62 11.29 -32.89
N GLU A 227 -0.38 11.09 -32.03
CA GLU A 227 -1.62 10.43 -32.46
C GLU A 227 -2.83 11.17 -31.88
N ILE A 228 -3.43 12.01 -32.72
CA ILE A 228 -4.87 12.28 -32.65
C ILE A 228 -5.53 10.99 -33.12
N ILE A 229 -5.75 10.02 -32.22
CA ILE A 229 -6.60 8.87 -32.52
C ILE A 229 -7.57 8.63 -31.36
N VAL A 230 -8.81 8.44 -31.80
CA VAL A 230 -10.04 8.18 -31.08
C VAL A 230 -9.88 6.95 -30.17
N GLU A 231 -9.98 7.11 -28.86
CA GLU A 231 -10.22 5.98 -27.95
C GLU A 231 -11.71 5.85 -27.65
N GLU A 232 -12.31 4.82 -28.24
CA GLU A 232 -13.66 4.35 -27.99
C GLU A 232 -13.63 3.40 -26.77
N SER A 233 -13.76 3.97 -25.56
CA SER A 233 -14.49 3.38 -24.42
C SER A 233 -14.28 4.20 -23.14
N ALA A 234 -15.37 4.84 -22.72
CA ALA A 234 -15.63 5.45 -21.40
C ALA A 234 -14.96 6.80 -21.09
N THR A 235 -15.70 7.86 -21.44
CA THR A 235 -15.66 9.24 -20.89
C THR A 235 -14.33 9.98 -21.01
N ALA A 236 -14.29 11.02 -21.85
CA ALA A 236 -13.15 11.92 -21.96
C ALA A 236 -12.78 12.50 -20.57
N PRO A 237 -11.48 12.55 -20.20
CA PRO A 237 -11.07 13.09 -18.91
C PRO A 237 -11.41 14.58 -18.84
N GLU A 238 -12.09 15.00 -17.78
CA GLU A 238 -12.39 16.42 -17.54
C GLU A 238 -11.18 17.16 -16.98
N ILE A 239 -10.39 16.47 -16.17
CA ILE A 239 -9.15 16.99 -15.58
C ILE A 239 -8.05 15.97 -15.82
N ALA A 240 -6.89 16.40 -16.31
CA ALA A 240 -5.70 15.57 -16.41
C ALA A 240 -4.48 16.38 -15.97
N TRP A 241 -3.68 15.80 -15.08
CA TRP A 241 -2.46 16.46 -14.61
C TRP A 241 -1.26 16.06 -15.48
N PRO A 242 -0.34 16.99 -15.79
CA PRO A 242 0.92 16.66 -16.43
C PRO A 242 1.70 15.60 -15.62
N ILE A 243 2.35 14.69 -16.33
CA ILE A 243 3.27 13.72 -15.73
C ILE A 243 4.35 14.45 -14.91
N GLY A 244 4.65 13.94 -13.70
CA GLY A 244 5.66 14.49 -12.80
C GLY A 244 5.30 15.83 -12.14
N SER A 245 4.09 16.36 -12.36
CA SER A 245 3.66 17.60 -11.71
C SER A 245 3.12 17.34 -10.30
N ASP A 246 3.25 18.36 -9.45
CA ASP A 246 2.55 18.39 -8.17
C ASP A 246 1.03 18.44 -8.41
N ILE A 247 0.29 17.59 -7.69
CA ILE A 247 -1.16 17.48 -7.72
C ILE A 247 -1.70 17.80 -6.33
N TYR A 248 -2.65 18.72 -6.29
CA TYR A 248 -3.49 18.98 -5.13
C TYR A 248 -4.93 19.05 -5.64
N TRP A 249 -5.71 18.02 -5.33
CA TRP A 249 -7.10 17.93 -5.74
C TRP A 249 -7.96 17.52 -4.57
N TRP A 250 -9.01 18.31 -4.33
CA TRP A 250 -9.96 18.10 -3.26
C TRP A 250 -11.38 18.28 -3.81
N ASN A 251 -12.24 17.29 -3.59
CA ASN A 251 -13.65 17.29 -3.93
C ASN A 251 -14.48 17.04 -2.66
N GLY A 252 -14.43 17.99 -1.72
CA GLY A 252 -15.51 18.45 -0.83
C GLY A 252 -16.34 17.49 0.05
N GLU A 253 -16.34 16.19 -0.18
CA GLU A 253 -17.32 15.23 0.36
C GLU A 253 -16.68 14.16 1.28
N GLY A 254 -15.35 14.18 1.44
CA GLY A 254 -14.63 13.32 2.38
C GLY A 254 -14.79 13.81 3.81
N GLY A 255 -15.75 13.23 4.53
CA GLY A 255 -16.02 13.56 5.94
C GLY A 255 -14.78 13.50 6.82
N GLU A 256 -14.64 14.56 7.62
CA GLU A 256 -13.77 14.68 8.78
C GLU A 256 -13.95 13.48 9.73
N ASP A 257 -13.01 12.55 9.72
CA ASP A 257 -12.66 11.81 10.94
C ASP A 257 -11.28 12.35 11.37
N GLU A 258 -11.30 13.54 11.97
CA GLU A 258 -10.20 14.13 12.74
C GLU A 258 -10.06 13.50 14.14
N SER A 259 -10.60 12.32 14.39
CA SER A 259 -10.18 11.50 15.53
C SER A 259 -9.16 10.49 15.02
N ASP A 260 -7.88 10.74 15.25
CA ASP A 260 -6.86 9.72 15.62
C ASP A 260 -5.41 10.24 15.52
N PHE A 261 -5.20 11.53 15.80
CA PHE A 261 -3.91 12.02 16.29
C PHE A 261 -3.95 12.15 17.81
N GLU A 262 -3.83 11.04 18.53
CA GLU A 262 -3.23 11.05 19.86
C GLU A 262 -2.30 9.83 20.02
N TYR A 263 -1.12 10.12 20.60
CA TYR A 263 0.03 9.29 21.01
C TYR A 263 1.15 9.07 19.99
#